data_AF-A0A8T5IGQ0-F1
#
_entry.id   AF-A0A8T5IGQ0-F1
#
_cell.length_a   1.000
_cell.length_b   1.000
_cell.length_c   1.000
_cell.angle_alpha   90.00
_cell.angle_beta   90.00
_cell.angle_gamma   90.00
#
_symmetry.space_group_name_H-M   'P 1'
#
loop_
_entity.id
_entity.type
_entity.pdbx_description
1 polymer ?
#
loop_
_entity_poly.entity_id
_entity_poly.type
_entity_poly.pdbx_seq_one_letter_code
_entity_poly.pdbx_strand_id
1 'polypeptide(L)' 'MKQKVSISLGEDTLKKVEEKLTEGLFRNKSHIIEYSVNKFLEKDNEQPKL' A
#
# COMPACT_ATOMS: atom_id res chain seq x y z
N MET A 1 -5.59 -6.35 15.76
CA MET A 1 -4.70 -7.49 15.48
C MET A 1 -4.37 -7.49 14.00
N LYS A 2 -3.14 -7.84 13.60
CA LYS A 2 -2.75 -7.91 12.18
C LYS A 2 -2.63 -9.36 11.71
N GLN A 3 -3.08 -9.64 10.50
CA GLN A 3 -2.95 -10.95 9.84
C GLN A 3 -1.81 -10.87 8.82
N LYS A 4 -1.02 -11.95 8.69
CA LYS A 4 0.04 -12.02 7.69
C LYS A 4 -0.54 -12.42 6.34
N VAL A 5 -0.19 -11.68 5.30
CA VAL A 5 -0.53 -11.99 3.91
C VAL A 5 0.76 -12.22 3.10
N SER A 6 0.69 -13.09 2.10
CA SER A 6 1.75 -13.31 1.12
C SER A 6 1.22 -12.90 -0.24
N ILE A 7 1.92 -11.97 -0.90
CA ILE A 7 1.51 -11.42 -2.20
C ILE A 7 2.69 -11.42 -3.17
N SER A 8 2.39 -11.57 -4.45
CA SER A 8 3.35 -11.37 -5.53
C SER A 8 3.15 -9.98 -6.12
N LEU A 9 4.24 -9.25 -6.34
CA LEU A 9 4.23 -7.91 -6.93
C LEU A 9 5.18 -7.88 -8.12
N GLY A 10 4.82 -7.11 -9.15
CA GLY A 10 5.73 -6.85 -10.27
C GLY A 10 6.97 -6.10 -9.81
N GLU A 11 8.09 -6.31 -10.49
CA GLU A 11 9.40 -5.75 -10.12
C GLU A 11 9.35 -4.21 -10.04
N ASP A 12 8.73 -3.55 -11.02
CA ASP A 12 8.60 -2.09 -11.03
C ASP A 12 7.78 -1.55 -9.86
N THR A 13 6.80 -2.33 -9.40
CA THR A 13 6.00 -1.96 -8.22
C THR A 13 6.85 -2.12 -6.96
N LEU A 14 7.63 -3.20 -6.87
CA LEU A 14 8.52 -3.42 -5.73
C LEU A 14 9.59 -2.32 -5.63
N LYS A 15 10.17 -1.87 -6.75
CA LYS A 15 11.12 -0.74 -6.79
C LYS A 15 10.51 0.54 -6.22
N LYS A 16 9.31 0.89 -6.64
CA LYS A 16 8.59 2.07 -6.11
C LYS A 16 8.32 1.96 -4.61
N VAL A 17 8.03 0.76 -4.11
CA VAL A 17 7.86 0.52 -2.67
C VAL A 17 9.17 0.75 -1.91
N GLU A 18 10.30 0.29 -2.44
CA GLU A 18 11.62 0.52 -1.81
C GLU A 18 12.01 2.01 -1.82
N GLU A 19 11.79 2.72 -2.93
CA GLU A 19 12.03 4.16 -3.03
C GLU A 19 11.19 4.94 -2.01
N LYS A 20 9.90 4.59 -1.84
CA LYS A 20 9.06 5.23 -0.82
C LYS A 20 9.45 4.86 0.60
N LEU A 21 10.12 3.74 0.81
CA LEU A 21 10.64 3.36 2.11
C LEU A 21 11.86 4.21 2.49
N THR A 22 12.74 4.53 1.54
CA THR A 22 13.94 5.34 1.78
C THR A 22 13.64 6.81 2.06
N GLU A 23 12.49 7.33 1.59
CA GLU A 23 11.99 8.68 1.91
C GLU A 23 11.65 8.88 3.41
N GLY A 24 11.68 7.83 4.23
CA GLY A 24 11.47 7.91 5.69
C GLY A 24 10.01 8.11 6.13
N LEU A 25 9.09 8.21 5.18
CA LEU A 25 7.64 8.34 5.42
C LEU A 25 7.02 7.06 6.01
N PHE A 26 7.62 5.90 5.78
CA PHE A 26 7.08 4.61 6.20
C PHE A 26 8.10 3.79 6.99
N ARG A 27 7.60 2.99 7.94
CA ARG A 27 8.43 2.20 8.85
C ARG A 27 8.96 0.90 8.23
N ASN A 28 8.22 0.35 7.26
CA ASN A 28 8.54 -0.89 6.54
C ASN A 28 7.59 -1.05 5.33
N LYS A 29 7.84 -2.06 4.50
CA LYS A 29 7.01 -2.41 3.34
C LYS A 29 5.56 -2.68 3.72
N SER A 30 5.30 -3.41 4.81
CA SER A 30 3.93 -3.69 5.24
C SER A 30 3.13 -2.43 5.55
N HIS A 31 3.77 -1.41 6.14
CA HIS A 31 3.14 -0.11 6.41
C HIS A 31 2.75 0.61 5.11
N ILE A 32 3.60 0.53 4.06
CA ILE A 32 3.31 1.11 2.73
C ILE A 32 2.10 0.42 2.11
N ILE A 33 2.10 -0.92 2.09
CA ILE A 33 1.02 -1.71 1.49
C ILE A 33 -0.30 -1.47 2.25
N GLU A 34 -0.29 -1.49 3.57
CA GLU A 34 -1.47 -1.25 4.40
C GLU A 34 -2.04 0.17 4.20
N TYR A 35 -1.18 1.20 4.19
CA TYR A 35 -1.60 2.58 3.89
C TYR A 35 -2.23 2.69 2.50
N SER A 36 -1.60 2.08 1.49
CA SER A 36 -2.04 2.16 0.10
C SER A 36 -3.38 1.46 -0.10
N VAL A 37 -3.56 0.28 0.50
CA VAL A 37 -4.81 -0.47 0.48
C VAL A 37 -5.92 0.30 1.19
N ASN A 38 -5.66 0.83 2.40
CA ASN A 38 -6.65 1.63 3.12
C ASN A 38 -7.08 2.86 2.32
N LYS A 39 -6.12 3.62 1.77
CA LYS A 39 -6.40 4.81 0.95
C LYS A 39 -7.17 4.48 -0.33
N PHE A 40 -6.88 3.33 -0.94
CA PHE A 40 -7.62 2.85 -2.10
C PHE A 40 -9.08 2.53 -1.72
N LEU A 41 -9.29 1.81 -0.63
CA LEU A 41 -10.63 1.42 -0.16
C LEU A 41 -11.44 2.60 0.42
N GLU A 42 -10.78 3.60 1.01
CA GLU A 42 -11.44 4.83 1.47
C GLU A 42 -12.03 5.61 0.29
N LYS A 43 -11.32 5.65 -0.85
CA LYS A 43 -11.83 6.27 -2.08
C LYS A 43 -13.05 5.55 -2.68
N ASP A 44 -13.16 4.23 -2.51
CA ASP A 44 -14.32 3.45 -2.97
C ASP A 44 -15.57 3.66 -2.09
N ASN A 45 -15.40 4.10 -0.83
CA ASN A 45 -16.52 4.43 0.05
C ASN A 45 -17.12 5.81 -0.23
N GLU A 46 -16.44 6.68 -0.99
CA GLU A 46 -17.03 7.81 -1.70
C GLU A 46 -17.59 7.29 -3.04
N GLN A 47 -18.81 6.73 -3.01
CA GLN A 47 -19.45 6.16 -4.20
C GLN A 47 -19.26 7.03 -5.45
N PRO A 48 -18.88 6.47 -6.61
CA PRO A 48 -19.06 7.18 -7.87
C PRO A 48 -20.55 7.48 -8.00
N LYS A 49 -20.90 8.76 -8.12
CA LYS A 49 -22.22 9.16 -8.61
C LYS A 49 -22.32 8.61 -10.04
N LEU A 50 -23.02 7.48 -10.18
CA LEU A 50 -23.52 6.95 -11.46
C LEU A 50 -24.39 8.00 -12.14
#